data_AF-A0A7S4N0Y7-F1
#
_entry.id   AF-A0A7S4N0Y7-F1
#
_cell.length_a   1.000
_cell.length_b   1.000
_cell.length_c   1.000
_cell.angle_alpha   90.00
_cell.angle_beta   90.00
_cell.angle_gamma   90.00
#
_symmetry.space_group_name_H-M   'P 1'
#
loop_
_entity.id
_entity.type
_entity.pdbx_description
1 polymer ?
#
loop_
_entity_poly.entity_id
_entity_poly.type
_entity_poly.pdbx_seq_one_letter_code
_entity_poly.pdbx_strand_id
1 'polypeptide(L)'
;EDSTVHASHPFCAGVLLNHLSIESTNSTWKPAFVENQTFLNKLCNLKGFSIYLNSDEKMFWNDGMDLQEFLEGFSSVVDDIDELADDVSFDTKLLNFIIKPVDSIFRMRLNKSDEPDEAHPKYDAMWEINRLELSMQKQQYRDVIYTLEYVRNFERIARYNQFRPHVSVKESPKEWWLFALNC
;
A
#
# COMPACT_ATOMS: atom_id res chain seq x y z
N GLU A 1 7.19 -2.79 6.70
CA GLU A 1 7.23 -3.97 7.59
C GLU A 1 6.72 -3.56 8.96
N ASP A 2 6.00 -4.43 9.67
CA ASP A 2 5.39 -4.11 10.96
C ASP A 2 5.64 -5.21 12.01
N SER A 3 6.21 -4.81 13.14
CA SER A 3 6.48 -5.64 14.33
C SER A 3 5.78 -5.07 15.58
N THR A 4 4.99 -4.02 15.40
CA THR A 4 4.46 -3.19 16.48
C THR A 4 2.95 -3.39 16.67
N VAL A 5 2.19 -3.58 15.59
CA VAL A 5 0.74 -3.80 15.62
C VAL A 5 0.42 -5.11 16.32
N HIS A 6 1.18 -6.17 16.02
CA HIS A 6 1.07 -7.45 16.70
C HIS A 6 2.48 -8.02 16.94
N ALA A 7 3.06 -7.75 18.12
CA ALA A 7 4.44 -8.11 18.42
C ALA A 7 4.76 -9.62 18.27
N SER A 8 3.78 -10.51 18.42
CA SER A 8 3.97 -11.95 18.21
C SER A 8 3.67 -12.43 16.78
N HIS A 9 3.16 -11.57 15.92
CA HIS A 9 2.78 -11.86 14.54
C HIS A 9 3.25 -10.71 13.62
N PRO A 10 4.58 -10.57 13.44
CA PRO A 10 5.11 -9.57 12.53
C PRO A 10 4.66 -9.88 11.10
N PHE A 11 4.49 -8.84 10.29
CA PHE A 11 4.17 -9.01 8.88
C PHE A 11 4.86 -7.95 8.01
N CYS A 12 5.03 -8.30 6.73
CA CYS A 12 5.51 -7.38 5.69
C CYS A 12 4.43 -7.26 4.63
N ALA A 13 4.03 -6.03 4.31
CA ALA A 13 3.10 -5.76 3.22
C ALA A 13 3.76 -4.78 2.25
N GLY A 14 3.45 -4.93 0.97
CA GLY A 14 4.01 -4.08 -0.07
C GLY A 14 3.13 -4.03 -1.32
N VAL A 15 3.40 -3.01 -2.12
CA VAL A 15 2.80 -2.81 -3.44
C VAL A 15 3.92 -2.90 -4.46
N LEU A 16 3.69 -3.65 -5.52
CA LEU A 16 4.62 -3.80 -6.62
C LEU A 16 3.98 -3.24 -7.89
N LEU A 17 4.82 -2.63 -8.72
CA LEU A 17 4.40 -1.98 -9.95
C LEU A 17 5.55 -1.96 -10.95
N ASN A 18 5.48 -2.80 -11.97
CA ASN A 18 6.54 -2.91 -12.96
C ASN A 18 6.57 -1.68 -13.87
N HIS A 19 5.40 -1.14 -14.22
CA HIS A 19 5.33 0.06 -15.06
C HIS A 19 4.13 0.94 -14.71
N LEU A 20 4.41 2.25 -14.63
CA LEU A 20 3.43 3.32 -14.45
C LEU A 20 3.65 4.38 -15.52
N SER A 21 2.64 4.65 -16.35
CA SER A 21 2.61 5.88 -17.15
C SER A 21 1.36 6.70 -16.85
N ILE A 22 1.52 8.02 -16.78
CA ILE A 22 0.43 8.96 -16.57
C ILE A 22 0.53 10.06 -17.62
N GLU A 23 -0.47 10.15 -18.48
CA GLU A 23 -0.50 11.08 -19.61
C GLU A 23 -1.72 12.00 -19.50
N SER A 24 -1.53 13.27 -19.86
CA SER A 24 -2.67 14.17 -20.10
C SER A 24 -3.32 13.80 -21.42
N THR A 25 -4.65 13.73 -21.45
CA THR A 25 -5.39 13.37 -22.66
C THR A 25 -6.44 14.41 -23.02
N ASN A 26 -6.87 14.37 -24.28
CA ASN A 26 -8.09 15.05 -24.72
C ASN A 26 -9.36 14.32 -24.23
N SER A 27 -10.54 14.80 -24.64
CA SER A 27 -11.85 14.22 -24.30
C SER A 27 -12.09 12.82 -24.87
N THR A 28 -11.26 12.37 -25.82
CA THR A 28 -11.31 11.04 -26.45
C THR A 28 -10.23 10.09 -25.92
N TRP A 29 -9.58 10.44 -24.81
CA TRP A 29 -8.53 9.64 -24.16
C TRP A 29 -7.29 9.39 -25.03
N LYS A 30 -6.98 10.32 -25.95
CA LYS A 30 -5.71 10.30 -26.68
C LYS A 30 -4.71 11.25 -26.04
N PRO A 31 -3.43 10.86 -25.88
CA PRO A 31 -2.38 11.71 -25.34
C PRO A 31 -2.30 13.03 -26.09
N ALA A 32 -2.43 14.13 -25.36
CA ALA A 32 -2.40 15.47 -25.92
C ALA A 32 -1.97 16.48 -24.86
N PHE A 33 -1.25 17.51 -25.29
CA PHE A 33 -1.01 18.67 -24.45
C PHE A 33 -2.27 19.55 -24.45
N VAL A 34 -2.84 19.78 -23.28
CA VAL A 34 -4.11 20.48 -23.11
C VAL A 34 -3.92 21.60 -22.09
N GLU A 35 -3.93 22.85 -22.56
CA GLU A 35 -3.91 24.05 -21.72
C GLU A 35 -5.31 24.65 -21.58
N ASN A 36 -5.59 25.27 -20.44
CA ASN A 36 -6.78 26.11 -20.20
C ASN A 36 -8.14 25.44 -20.48
N GLN A 37 -8.30 24.15 -20.14
CA GLN A 37 -9.60 23.48 -20.15
C GLN A 37 -10.23 23.39 -18.75
N THR A 38 -11.56 23.53 -18.72
CA THR A 38 -12.39 23.29 -17.52
C THR A 38 -12.27 21.85 -17.04
N PHE A 39 -12.10 20.89 -17.95
CA PHE A 39 -11.87 19.49 -17.61
C PHE A 39 -10.43 19.08 -17.92
N LEU A 40 -9.80 18.38 -16.97
CA LEU A 40 -8.48 17.78 -17.13
C LEU A 40 -8.66 16.25 -17.16
N ASN A 41 -8.31 15.63 -18.27
CA ASN A 41 -8.31 14.17 -18.39
C ASN A 41 -6.88 13.63 -18.20
N LYS A 42 -6.75 12.57 -17.40
CA LYS A 42 -5.53 11.84 -17.12
C LYS A 42 -5.76 10.36 -17.43
N LEU A 43 -4.92 9.81 -18.28
CA LEU A 43 -4.88 8.38 -18.59
C LEU A 43 -3.66 7.79 -17.88
N CYS A 44 -3.89 6.83 -17.01
CA CYS A 44 -2.88 6.10 -16.27
C CYS A 44 -2.86 4.66 -16.74
N ASN A 45 -1.70 4.15 -17.12
CA ASN A 45 -1.49 2.75 -17.49
C ASN A 45 -0.60 2.10 -16.43
N LEU A 46 -1.13 1.05 -15.81
CA LEU A 46 -0.49 0.28 -14.76
C LEU A 46 -0.20 -1.12 -15.32
N LYS A 47 1.06 -1.56 -15.28
CA LYS A 47 1.42 -2.94 -15.57
C LYS A 47 2.07 -3.62 -14.38
N GLY A 48 1.70 -4.88 -14.15
CA GLY A 48 2.20 -5.67 -13.04
C GLY A 48 1.82 -5.11 -11.66
N PHE A 49 0.70 -4.38 -11.55
CA PHE A 49 0.24 -3.90 -10.25
C PHE A 49 -0.11 -5.09 -9.36
N SER A 50 0.51 -5.20 -8.19
CA SER A 50 0.20 -6.27 -7.24
C SER A 50 0.36 -5.80 -5.80
N ILE A 51 -0.29 -6.53 -4.90
CA ILE A 51 -0.23 -6.29 -3.46
C ILE A 51 0.07 -7.61 -2.79
N TYR A 52 1.10 -7.64 -1.95
CA TYR A 52 1.47 -8.79 -1.15
C TYR A 52 1.40 -8.48 0.35
N LEU A 53 1.20 -9.52 1.14
CA LEU A 53 1.26 -9.49 2.60
C LEU A 53 1.83 -10.82 3.10
N ASN A 54 3.08 -10.79 3.57
CA ASN A 54 3.76 -11.91 4.19
C ASN A 54 3.53 -11.86 5.70
N SER A 55 2.70 -12.78 6.20
CA SER A 55 2.38 -12.92 7.62
C SER A 55 3.35 -13.86 8.31
N ASP A 56 3.73 -13.56 9.55
CA ASP A 56 4.55 -14.44 10.40
C ASP A 56 5.95 -14.74 9.81
N GLU A 57 6.43 -13.89 8.92
CA GLU A 57 7.75 -13.99 8.29
C GLU A 57 8.78 -13.04 8.92
N LYS A 58 10.06 -13.36 8.74
CA LYS A 58 11.13 -12.46 9.16
C LYS A 58 11.13 -11.21 8.29
N MET A 59 11.23 -10.07 8.95
CA MET A 59 11.44 -8.78 8.32
C MET A 59 12.68 -8.81 7.44
N PHE A 60 12.55 -8.28 6.23
CA PHE A 60 13.67 -8.06 5.32
C PHE A 60 14.62 -7.02 5.91
N TRP A 61 14.09 -5.97 6.54
CA TRP A 61 14.89 -4.95 7.18
C TRP A 61 15.39 -5.39 8.57
N ASN A 62 16.66 -5.15 8.84
CA ASN A 62 17.28 -5.27 10.16
C ASN A 62 18.11 -4.01 10.43
N ASP A 63 18.12 -3.52 11.67
CA ASP A 63 18.81 -2.28 12.07
C ASP A 63 20.34 -2.28 11.81
N GLY A 64 20.92 -3.44 11.51
CA GLY A 64 22.33 -3.60 11.14
C GLY A 64 22.61 -3.80 9.64
N MET A 65 21.58 -3.80 8.78
CA MET A 65 21.72 -4.00 7.34
C MET A 65 22.27 -2.74 6.66
N ASP A 66 23.23 -2.90 5.74
CA ASP A 66 23.71 -1.78 4.94
C ASP A 66 22.85 -1.53 3.70
N LEU A 67 23.05 -0.37 3.05
CA LEU A 67 22.27 0.00 1.86
C LEU A 67 22.49 -0.98 0.69
N GLN A 68 23.68 -1.56 0.58
CA GLN A 68 24.03 -2.46 -0.51
C GLN A 68 23.35 -3.82 -0.34
N GLU A 69 23.39 -4.39 0.87
CA GLU A 69 22.65 -5.60 1.25
C GLU A 69 21.15 -5.43 1.02
N PHE A 70 20.60 -4.25 1.37
CA PHE A 70 19.21 -3.91 1.08
C PHE A 70 18.91 -3.90 -0.42
N LEU A 71 19.75 -3.24 -1.21
CA LEU A 71 19.56 -3.14 -2.67
C LEU A 71 19.70 -4.50 -3.36
N GLU A 72 20.65 -5.33 -2.93
CA GLU A 72 20.84 -6.69 -3.46
C GLU A 72 19.63 -7.58 -3.18
N GLY A 73 19.13 -7.58 -1.94
CA GLY A 73 17.93 -8.33 -1.61
C GLY A 73 16.66 -7.76 -2.27
N PHE A 74 16.53 -6.43 -2.38
CA PHE A 74 15.42 -5.82 -3.11
C PHE A 74 15.46 -6.17 -4.61
N SER A 75 16.65 -6.16 -5.23
CA SER A 75 16.82 -6.56 -6.64
C SER A 75 16.40 -8.01 -6.86
N SER A 76 16.76 -8.93 -5.96
CA SER A 76 16.32 -10.33 -6.08
C SER A 76 14.80 -10.49 -6.08
N VAL A 77 14.09 -9.70 -5.25
CA VAL A 77 12.63 -9.70 -5.23
C VAL A 77 12.06 -9.15 -6.54
N VAL A 78 12.69 -8.13 -7.13
CA VAL A 78 12.29 -7.57 -8.43
C VAL A 78 12.52 -8.54 -9.58
N ASP A 79 13.66 -9.22 -9.61
CA ASP A 79 14.00 -10.21 -10.64
C ASP A 79 13.00 -11.38 -10.64
N ASP A 80 12.61 -11.87 -9.46
CA ASP A 80 11.58 -12.91 -9.31
C ASP A 80 10.18 -12.44 -9.80
N ILE A 81 9.90 -11.13 -9.77
CA ILE A 81 8.63 -10.55 -10.24
C ILE A 81 8.61 -10.41 -11.77
N ASP A 82 9.74 -10.13 -12.41
CA ASP A 82 9.80 -10.08 -13.87
C ASP A 82 9.64 -11.49 -14.48
N GLU A 83 10.13 -12.54 -13.82
CA GLU A 83 9.85 -13.93 -14.22
C GLU A 83 8.36 -14.31 -14.07
N LEU A 84 7.65 -13.75 -13.08
CA LEU A 84 6.21 -13.95 -12.87
C LEU A 84 5.34 -13.38 -13.99
N ALA A 85 5.81 -12.36 -14.71
CA ALA A 85 5.05 -11.75 -15.81
C ALA A 85 4.94 -12.67 -17.04
N ASP A 86 5.89 -13.59 -17.20
CA ASP A 86 5.98 -14.48 -18.36
C ASP A 86 5.40 -15.89 -18.13
N ASP A 87 5.25 -16.36 -16.88
CA ASP A 87 4.69 -17.69 -16.57
C ASP A 87 3.63 -17.66 -15.45
N VAL A 88 2.38 -17.91 -15.82
CA VAL A 88 1.16 -17.87 -14.96
C VAL A 88 1.14 -18.98 -13.88
N SER A 89 2.15 -19.85 -13.87
CA SER A 89 2.22 -21.03 -12.99
C SER A 89 3.24 -20.91 -11.84
N PHE A 90 3.93 -19.77 -11.69
CA PHE A 90 5.00 -19.66 -10.71
C PHE A 90 4.49 -19.31 -9.31
N ASP A 91 4.61 -20.27 -8.40
CA ASP A 91 4.42 -20.09 -6.95
C ASP A 91 5.66 -19.37 -6.42
N THR A 92 5.57 -18.05 -6.28
CA THR A 92 6.65 -17.23 -5.72
C THR A 92 6.86 -17.65 -4.28
N LYS A 93 7.92 -18.41 -4.01
CA LYS A 93 8.26 -18.85 -2.64
C LYS A 93 8.50 -17.69 -1.67
N LEU A 94 8.61 -16.45 -2.17
CA LEU A 94 9.02 -15.27 -1.42
C LEU A 94 7.89 -14.29 -1.12
N LEU A 95 6.78 -14.26 -1.88
CA LEU A 95 5.73 -13.25 -1.71
C LEU A 95 4.33 -13.87 -1.72
N ASN A 96 3.58 -13.61 -0.66
CA ASN A 96 2.20 -14.04 -0.50
C ASN A 96 1.26 -12.94 -1.02
N PHE A 97 0.79 -13.08 -2.26
CA PHE A 97 -0.08 -12.10 -2.90
C PHE A 97 -1.51 -12.07 -2.34
N ILE A 98 -2.00 -10.87 -2.03
CA ILE A 98 -3.44 -10.58 -1.86
C ILE A 98 -4.07 -10.26 -3.21
N ILE A 99 -3.38 -9.43 -4.00
CA ILE A 99 -3.70 -9.12 -5.39
C ILE A 99 -2.52 -9.58 -6.23
N LYS A 100 -2.76 -10.58 -7.09
CA LYS A 100 -1.74 -11.01 -8.06
C LYS A 100 -1.47 -9.92 -9.10
N PRO A 101 -0.30 -9.94 -9.77
CA PRO A 101 0.03 -8.97 -10.81
C PRO A 101 -1.09 -8.78 -11.83
N VAL A 102 -1.55 -7.54 -11.97
CA VAL A 102 -2.63 -7.15 -12.87
C VAL A 102 -2.26 -5.92 -13.68
N ASP A 103 -2.52 -6.02 -14.98
CA ASP A 103 -2.45 -4.90 -15.90
C ASP A 103 -3.80 -4.18 -15.94
N SER A 104 -3.78 -2.85 -15.88
CA SER A 104 -5.00 -2.06 -15.86
C SER A 104 -4.82 -0.65 -16.40
N ILE A 105 -5.93 -0.06 -16.81
CA ILE A 105 -6.00 1.31 -17.32
C ILE A 105 -6.91 2.11 -16.41
N PHE A 106 -6.41 3.21 -15.87
CA PHE A 106 -7.16 4.12 -15.03
C PHE A 106 -7.35 5.46 -15.75
N ARG A 107 -8.61 5.85 -15.94
CA ARG A 107 -9.03 7.09 -16.61
C ARG A 107 -9.62 8.01 -15.58
N MET A 108 -9.07 9.20 -15.42
CA MET A 108 -9.56 10.19 -14.48
C MET A 108 -9.86 11.50 -15.20
N ARG A 109 -11.02 12.07 -14.93
CA ARG A 109 -11.45 13.40 -15.34
C ARG A 109 -11.62 14.27 -14.09
N LEU A 110 -10.89 15.37 -14.05
CA LEU A 110 -10.96 16.39 -13.01
C LEU A 110 -11.70 17.61 -13.56
N ASN A 111 -12.79 18.01 -12.91
CA ASN A 111 -13.43 19.30 -13.15
C ASN A 111 -12.66 20.39 -12.40
N LYS A 112 -12.05 21.33 -13.12
CA LYS A 112 -11.29 22.44 -12.54
C LYS A 112 -12.16 23.63 -12.14
N SER A 113 -13.47 23.59 -12.40
CA SER A 113 -14.38 24.65 -11.97
C SER A 113 -14.29 24.89 -10.46
N ASP A 114 -14.17 26.15 -10.07
CA ASP A 114 -14.13 26.55 -8.66
C ASP A 114 -15.51 26.50 -8.01
N GLU A 115 -16.56 26.67 -8.82
CA GLU A 115 -17.94 26.55 -8.38
C GLU A 115 -18.42 25.09 -8.41
N PRO A 116 -19.33 24.69 -7.49
CA PRO A 116 -19.94 23.37 -7.51
C PRO A 116 -20.81 23.22 -8.78
N ASP A 117 -20.47 22.25 -9.62
CA ASP A 117 -21.26 21.87 -10.78
C ASP A 117 -22.15 20.67 -10.41
N GLU A 118 -23.47 20.85 -10.37
CA GLU A 118 -24.42 19.78 -10.05
C GLU A 118 -24.47 18.68 -11.14
N ALA A 119 -24.10 19.01 -12.38
CA ALA A 119 -24.13 18.06 -13.50
C ALA A 119 -22.84 17.23 -13.60
N HIS A 120 -21.69 17.78 -13.16
CA HIS A 120 -20.40 17.10 -13.29
C HIS A 120 -19.64 17.06 -11.96
N PRO A 121 -19.31 15.86 -11.45
CA PRO A 121 -18.54 15.73 -10.22
C PRO A 121 -17.14 16.34 -10.37
N LYS A 122 -16.56 16.75 -9.24
CA LYS A 122 -15.19 17.28 -9.19
C LYS A 122 -14.18 16.26 -9.73
N TYR A 123 -14.37 15.00 -9.36
CA TYR A 123 -13.55 13.87 -9.78
C TYR A 123 -14.46 12.79 -10.37
N ASP A 124 -14.18 12.40 -11.59
CA ASP A 124 -14.80 11.27 -12.28
C ASP A 124 -13.69 10.31 -12.67
N ALA A 125 -13.78 9.06 -12.21
CA ALA A 125 -12.72 8.08 -12.37
C ALA A 125 -13.29 6.74 -12.81
N MET A 126 -12.63 6.12 -13.79
CA MET A 126 -12.97 4.82 -14.33
C MET A 126 -11.73 3.94 -14.35
N TRP A 127 -11.82 2.76 -13.74
CA TRP A 127 -10.75 1.79 -13.72
C TRP A 127 -11.14 0.57 -14.56
N GLU A 128 -10.39 0.35 -15.63
CA GLU A 128 -10.52 -0.79 -16.54
C GLU A 128 -9.51 -1.86 -16.13
N ILE A 129 -10.01 -2.93 -15.53
CA ILE A 129 -9.23 -4.10 -15.12
C ILE A 129 -9.75 -5.31 -15.90
N ASN A 130 -8.88 -6.07 -16.57
CA ASN A 130 -9.30 -7.25 -17.33
C ASN A 130 -9.65 -8.43 -16.41
N ARG A 131 -8.72 -8.79 -15.51
CA ARG A 131 -8.89 -9.89 -14.55
C ARG A 131 -8.24 -9.50 -13.24
N LEU A 132 -9.01 -9.49 -12.16
CA LEU A 132 -8.53 -9.25 -10.81
C LEU A 132 -8.64 -10.55 -10.01
N GLU A 133 -7.52 -11.09 -9.56
CA GLU A 133 -7.49 -12.24 -8.66
C GLU A 133 -7.21 -11.78 -7.24
N LEU A 134 -8.21 -11.97 -6.38
CA LEU A 134 -8.14 -11.68 -4.95
C LEU A 134 -8.09 -13.00 -4.18
N SER A 135 -7.00 -13.23 -3.45
CA SER A 135 -6.84 -14.39 -2.60
C SER A 135 -6.25 -13.95 -1.27
N MET A 136 -6.87 -14.35 -0.16
CA MET A 136 -6.37 -13.97 1.17
C MET A 136 -6.34 -15.20 2.06
N GLN A 137 -5.19 -15.44 2.66
CA GLN A 137 -4.99 -16.48 3.66
C GLN A 137 -5.52 -16.02 5.02
N LYS A 138 -5.73 -16.97 5.94
CA LYS A 138 -6.27 -16.69 7.27
C LYS A 138 -5.38 -15.73 8.08
N GLN A 139 -4.07 -15.90 7.98
CA GLN A 139 -3.08 -15.05 8.64
C GLN A 139 -3.11 -13.63 8.08
N GLN A 140 -3.15 -13.48 6.76
CA GLN A 140 -3.27 -12.17 6.10
C GLN A 140 -4.55 -11.45 6.51
N TYR A 141 -5.68 -12.17 6.60
CA TYR A 141 -6.95 -11.60 7.07
C TYR A 141 -6.84 -11.07 8.50
N ARG A 142 -6.25 -11.85 9.42
CA ARG A 142 -5.99 -11.44 10.80
C ARG A 142 -5.17 -10.14 10.83
N ASP A 143 -4.08 -10.09 10.07
CA ASP A 143 -3.15 -8.96 10.08
C ASP A 143 -3.79 -7.69 9.51
N VAL A 144 -4.62 -7.82 8.46
CA VAL A 144 -5.41 -6.69 7.92
C VAL A 144 -6.38 -6.15 8.97
N ILE A 145 -7.10 -7.02 9.69
CA ILE A 145 -8.06 -6.57 10.71
C ILE A 145 -7.34 -5.84 11.87
N TYR A 146 -6.23 -6.37 12.37
CA TYR A 146 -5.45 -5.68 13.42
C TYR A 146 -4.86 -4.36 12.93
N THR A 147 -4.42 -4.31 11.67
CA THR A 147 -3.91 -3.07 11.07
C THR A 147 -5.02 -2.03 10.97
N LEU A 148 -6.24 -2.40 10.57
CA LEU A 148 -7.38 -1.49 10.53
C LEU A 148 -7.76 -0.97 11.93
N GLU A 149 -7.71 -1.82 12.95
CA GLU A 149 -7.93 -1.42 14.33
C GLU A 149 -6.84 -0.45 14.81
N TYR A 150 -5.58 -0.71 14.46
CA TYR A 150 -4.47 0.20 14.76
C TYR A 150 -4.66 1.56 14.06
N VAL A 151 -4.98 1.58 12.77
CA VAL A 151 -5.22 2.82 12.01
C VAL A 151 -6.39 3.62 12.60
N ARG A 152 -7.48 2.95 12.98
CA ARG A 152 -8.62 3.60 13.64
C ARG A 152 -8.23 4.29 14.94
N ASN A 153 -7.29 3.69 15.68
CA ASN A 153 -6.79 4.23 16.94
C ASN A 153 -5.54 5.10 16.77
N PHE A 154 -5.03 5.27 15.54
CA PHE A 154 -3.74 5.89 15.29
C PHE A 154 -3.67 7.33 15.79
N GLU A 155 -4.72 8.13 15.61
CA GLU A 155 -4.74 9.51 16.11
C GLU A 155 -4.59 9.59 17.64
N ARG A 156 -5.25 8.66 18.36
CA ARG A 156 -5.13 8.55 19.81
C ARG A 156 -3.72 8.07 20.17
N ILE A 157 -3.24 7.01 19.53
CA ILE A 157 -1.91 6.47 19.75
C ILE A 157 -0.86 7.56 19.53
N ALA A 158 -0.88 8.26 18.39
CA ALA A 158 0.06 9.33 18.05
C ALA A 158 0.05 10.48 19.08
N ARG A 159 -1.14 10.91 19.54
CA ARG A 159 -1.27 11.97 20.55
C ARG A 159 -0.62 11.59 21.89
N TYR A 160 -0.78 10.35 22.30
CA TYR A 160 -0.32 9.89 23.60
C TYR A 160 1.02 9.16 23.56
N ASN A 161 1.56 8.82 22.39
CA ASN A 161 2.80 8.07 22.25
C ASN A 161 3.99 8.76 22.94
N GLN A 162 4.01 10.10 22.95
CA GLN A 162 5.02 10.90 23.65
C GLN A 162 5.04 10.69 25.18
N PHE A 163 3.92 10.23 25.76
CA PHE A 163 3.79 9.95 27.19
C PHE A 163 3.94 8.46 27.50
N ARG A 164 4.18 7.61 26.49
CA ARG A 164 4.31 6.17 26.67
C ARG A 164 5.59 5.85 27.46
N PRO A 165 5.51 5.13 28.59
CA PRO A 165 6.70 4.74 29.34
C PRO A 165 7.66 3.89 28.51
N HIS A 166 8.97 4.15 28.62
CA HIS A 166 10.02 3.39 27.94
C HIS A 166 10.44 2.10 28.69
N VAL A 167 9.91 1.90 29.89
CA VAL A 167 10.19 0.74 30.75
C VAL A 167 9.11 -0.32 30.58
N SER A 168 9.46 -1.59 30.80
CA SER A 168 8.47 -2.67 30.73
C SER A 168 7.41 -2.54 31.82
N VAL A 169 6.22 -3.08 31.57
CA VAL A 169 5.12 -3.09 32.55
C VAL A 169 5.54 -3.73 33.88
N LYS A 170 6.46 -4.72 33.82
CA LYS A 170 6.97 -5.43 35.00
C LYS A 170 7.95 -4.58 35.81
N GLU A 171 8.72 -3.71 35.16
CA GLU A 171 9.72 -2.86 35.83
C GLU A 171 9.09 -1.67 36.55
N SER A 172 8.10 -1.01 35.95
CA SER A 172 7.40 0.12 36.59
C SER A 172 5.88 0.10 36.31
N PRO A 173 5.10 -0.74 37.01
CA PRO A 173 3.65 -0.79 36.84
C PRO A 173 2.97 0.57 37.08
N LYS A 174 3.53 1.39 37.97
CA LYS A 174 2.97 2.71 38.35
C LYS A 174 2.95 3.69 37.18
N GLU A 175 4.03 3.75 36.40
CA GLU A 175 4.12 4.62 35.22
C GLU A 175 3.10 4.21 34.16
N TRP A 176 2.89 2.91 33.97
CA TRP A 176 1.87 2.39 33.07
C TRP A 176 0.44 2.71 33.52
N TRP A 177 0.15 2.70 34.83
CA TRP A 177 -1.14 3.14 35.35
C TRP A 177 -1.37 4.65 35.17
N LEU A 178 -0.34 5.48 35.39
CA LEU A 178 -0.42 6.92 35.13
C LEU A 178 -0.63 7.23 33.65
N PHE A 179 0.05 6.49 32.77
CA PHE A 179 -0.16 6.56 31.34
C PHE A 179 -1.61 6.22 30.98
N ALA A 180 -2.13 5.07 31.46
CA ALA A 180 -3.49 4.64 31.17
C ALA A 180 -4.58 5.62 31.67
N LEU A 181 -4.34 6.31 32.80
CA LEU A 181 -5.27 7.33 33.32
C LEU A 181 -5.29 8.62 32.49
N ASN A 182 -4.18 8.95 31.84
CA ASN A 182 -4.02 10.20 31.08
C ASN A 182 -4.34 10.05 29.58
N CYS A 183 -4.61 8.83 29.09
CA CYS A 183 -4.78 8.49 27.66
C CYS A 183 -6.22 8.17 27.24
#